data_AF-A0A3D9SSR6-F1
#
_entry.id   AF-A0A3D9SSR6-F1
#
_cell.length_a   1.000
_cell.length_b   1.000
_cell.length_c   1.000
_cell.angle_alpha   90.00
_cell.angle_beta   90.00
_cell.angle_gamma   90.00
#
_symmetry.space_group_name_H-M   'P 1'
#
loop_
_entity.id
_entity.type
_entity.pdbx_description
1 polymer ?
#
loop_
_entity_poly.entity_id
_entity_poly.type
_entity_poly.pdbx_seq_one_letter_code
_entity_poly.pdbx_strand_id
1 'polypeptide(L)'
;MRRSFKSWRPHRVAALTVGPAVGMSLGVVPARAVPGVPSAVFDPDNVRSVFLYDQTAQQFDPPVGSGSFDEYKAAGYMIVDLDIESNGTVYRVGSVWQENTDGRDWRLERDLDGTAFGLAWDDAVADGMRLVDQESYLVDGERRYAGVWVENIEGLDWASRRDMDEQTLDTFNTQQQSVSGQPRMPIDIDQYVTSAGVRWAAVWVENTENLD
;
A
#
# COMPACT_ATOMS: atom_id res chain seq x y z
N MET A 1 28.85 -32.69 -23.24
CA MET A 1 27.96 -31.89 -24.12
C MET A 1 28.19 -30.41 -23.84
N ARG A 2 28.11 -29.52 -24.84
CA ARG A 2 28.16 -28.05 -24.64
C ARG A 2 26.90 -27.45 -25.27
N ARG A 3 26.13 -26.66 -24.51
CA ARG A 3 24.97 -25.91 -25.04
C ARG A 3 25.46 -24.60 -25.68
N SER A 4 24.92 -24.27 -26.84
CA SER A 4 25.24 -23.03 -27.57
C SER A 4 24.31 -21.90 -27.13
N PHE A 5 24.85 -20.72 -26.87
CA PHE A 5 24.07 -19.51 -26.61
C PHE A 5 23.79 -18.78 -27.93
N LYS A 6 22.51 -18.53 -28.21
CA LYS A 6 22.06 -17.80 -29.41
C LYS A 6 22.20 -16.29 -29.16
N SER A 7 23.26 -15.68 -29.69
CA SER A 7 23.45 -14.23 -29.60
C SER A 7 22.42 -13.48 -30.45
N TRP A 8 21.84 -12.42 -29.87
CA TRP A 8 20.99 -11.48 -30.58
C TRP A 8 21.85 -10.34 -31.16
N ARG A 9 21.45 -9.80 -32.32
CA ARG A 9 22.07 -8.63 -32.95
C ARG A 9 21.00 -7.60 -33.28
N PRO A 10 21.18 -6.31 -32.93
CA PRO A 10 20.28 -5.26 -33.36
C PRO A 10 20.50 -4.95 -34.85
N HIS A 11 19.41 -4.74 -35.58
CA HIS A 11 19.46 -4.27 -36.96
C HIS A 11 19.41 -2.74 -37.01
N ARG A 12 20.40 -2.10 -37.65
CA ARG A 12 20.34 -0.70 -38.07
C ARG A 12 19.84 -0.62 -39.50
N VAL A 13 18.91 0.29 -39.79
CA VAL A 13 18.50 0.64 -41.17
C VAL A 13 18.32 2.15 -41.29
N ALA A 14 19.02 2.73 -42.27
CA ALA A 14 18.87 4.08 -42.81
C ALA A 14 19.58 4.06 -44.18
N ALA A 15 19.16 4.75 -45.25
CA ALA A 15 17.91 5.45 -45.58
C ALA A 15 17.76 5.33 -47.14
N LEU A 16 17.22 6.22 -48.00
CA LEU A 16 16.65 7.57 -47.92
C LEU A 16 15.87 7.84 -49.24
N THR A 17 14.62 8.33 -49.19
CA THR A 17 14.03 9.10 -50.31
C THR A 17 12.86 9.99 -49.87
N VAL A 18 12.66 11.10 -50.58
CA VAL A 18 11.61 12.11 -50.32
C VAL A 18 10.64 12.12 -51.49
N GLY A 19 9.33 12.18 -51.19
CA GLY A 19 8.24 12.41 -52.15
C GLY A 19 7.45 13.68 -51.79
N PRO A 20 6.66 14.26 -52.73
CA PRO A 20 6.07 15.58 -52.56
C PRO A 20 4.98 15.61 -51.49
N ALA A 21 4.94 16.68 -50.70
CA ALA A 21 3.95 16.90 -49.67
C ALA A 21 2.58 17.27 -50.29
N VAL A 22 1.59 16.40 -50.14
CA VAL A 22 0.18 16.78 -50.25
C VAL A 22 -0.26 17.27 -48.87
N GLY A 23 -0.61 18.56 -48.79
CA GLY A 23 -1.02 19.21 -47.55
C GLY A 23 -2.39 18.78 -47.06
N MET A 24 -2.51 17.56 -46.52
CA MET A 24 -3.59 17.27 -45.58
C MET A 24 -3.31 18.02 -44.29
N SER A 25 -4.07 19.09 -44.05
CA SER A 25 -4.16 19.70 -42.73
C SER A 25 -4.80 18.68 -41.79
N LEU A 26 -3.97 17.89 -41.10
CA LEU A 26 -4.36 17.23 -39.86
C LEU A 26 -4.79 18.35 -38.91
N GLY A 27 -6.10 18.58 -38.83
CA GLY A 27 -6.66 19.46 -37.83
C GLY A 27 -6.23 18.90 -36.49
N VAL A 28 -5.37 19.63 -35.78
CA VAL A 28 -5.03 19.33 -34.40
C VAL A 28 -6.33 19.52 -33.63
N VAL A 29 -7.08 18.43 -33.47
CA VAL A 29 -8.07 18.32 -32.41
C VAL A 29 -7.25 18.56 -31.16
N PRO A 30 -7.43 19.69 -30.44
CA PRO A 30 -6.74 19.85 -29.18
C PRO A 30 -7.13 18.64 -28.35
N ALA A 31 -6.16 18.01 -27.69
CA ALA A 31 -6.49 17.00 -26.70
C ALA A 31 -7.44 17.69 -25.71
N ARG A 32 -8.74 17.37 -25.78
CA ARG A 32 -9.65 17.71 -24.70
C ARG A 32 -9.00 17.01 -23.52
N ALA A 33 -8.61 17.79 -22.51
CA ALA A 33 -8.32 17.19 -21.23
C ALA A 33 -9.54 16.31 -20.93
N VAL A 34 -9.30 14.99 -20.87
CA VAL A 34 -10.20 14.13 -20.09
C VAL A 34 -10.28 14.86 -18.75
N PRO A 35 -11.48 15.23 -18.28
CA PRO A 35 -11.59 15.90 -17.00
C PRO A 35 -10.79 15.07 -16.01
N GLY A 36 -9.76 15.69 -15.42
CA GLY A 36 -8.91 14.99 -14.47
C GLY A 36 -9.82 14.35 -13.45
N VAL A 37 -9.55 13.09 -13.09
CA VAL A 37 -10.21 12.43 -11.95
C VAL A 37 -10.24 13.46 -10.83
N PRO A 38 -11.43 13.92 -10.37
CA PRO A 38 -11.53 15.15 -9.61
C PRO A 38 -10.63 15.13 -8.38
N SER A 39 -10.14 16.27 -7.92
CA SER A 39 -9.23 16.32 -6.76
C SER A 39 -9.87 15.88 -5.44
N ALA A 40 -11.18 15.59 -5.42
CA ALA A 40 -11.88 14.93 -4.31
C ALA A 40 -11.95 13.39 -4.44
N VAL A 41 -11.55 12.82 -5.59
CA VAL A 41 -11.43 11.37 -5.84
C VAL A 41 -10.00 10.88 -5.60
N PHE A 42 -9.08 11.80 -5.30
CA PHE A 42 -7.79 11.50 -4.71
C PHE A 42 -7.73 12.10 -3.31
N ASP A 43 -6.98 11.47 -2.42
CA ASP A 43 -6.59 12.08 -1.15
C ASP A 43 -5.94 13.46 -1.41
N PRO A 44 -6.46 14.57 -0.85
CA PRO A 44 -5.93 15.91 -1.09
C PRO A 44 -4.48 16.09 -0.62
N ASP A 45 -4.01 15.26 0.31
CA ASP A 45 -2.65 15.26 0.85
C ASP A 45 -1.70 14.34 0.06
N ASN A 46 -2.19 13.57 -0.92
CA ASN A 46 -1.37 12.79 -1.87
C ASN A 46 -0.77 13.69 -2.97
N VAL A 47 0.00 14.69 -2.54
CA VAL A 47 0.62 15.71 -3.39
C VAL A 47 1.93 15.23 -4.05
N ARG A 48 2.63 14.29 -3.41
CA ARG A 48 3.77 13.54 -3.94
C ARG A 48 3.80 12.16 -3.29
N SER A 49 4.19 11.16 -4.06
CA SER A 49 4.31 9.79 -3.61
C SER A 49 5.55 9.09 -4.17
N VAL A 50 6.00 8.04 -3.47
CA VAL A 50 7.09 7.15 -3.88
C VAL A 50 6.62 5.72 -3.76
N PHE A 51 6.99 4.89 -4.73
CA PHE A 51 6.71 3.44 -4.72
C PHE A 51 8.03 2.67 -4.75
N LEU A 52 8.21 1.77 -3.79
CA LEU A 52 9.33 0.84 -3.72
C LEU A 52 8.81 -0.60 -3.83
N TYR A 53 9.58 -1.48 -4.45
CA TYR A 53 9.22 -2.90 -4.62
C TYR A 53 10.47 -3.80 -4.57
N ASP A 54 10.25 -5.09 -4.27
CA ASP A 54 11.29 -6.13 -4.16
C ASP A 54 12.46 -5.76 -3.20
N GLN A 55 12.24 -4.89 -2.22
CA GLN A 55 13.22 -4.61 -1.17
C GLN A 55 13.41 -5.88 -0.33
N THR A 56 14.65 -6.31 -0.03
CA THR A 56 14.82 -7.19 1.14
C THR A 56 14.55 -6.40 2.42
N ALA A 57 14.19 -7.09 3.50
CA ALA A 57 14.05 -6.48 4.82
C ALA A 57 15.27 -5.60 5.20
N GLN A 58 16.49 -6.00 4.82
CA GLN A 58 17.72 -5.25 5.10
C GLN A 58 18.03 -4.11 4.10
N GLN A 59 17.33 -4.02 2.97
CA GLN A 59 17.36 -2.83 2.11
C GLN A 59 16.33 -1.80 2.58
N PHE A 60 15.18 -2.29 3.05
CA PHE A 60 14.11 -1.47 3.59
C PHE A 60 14.48 -0.86 4.95
N ASP A 61 14.86 -1.70 5.93
CA ASP A 61 15.12 -1.32 7.32
C ASP A 61 16.20 -2.24 7.93
N PRO A 62 17.50 -1.87 7.78
CA PRO A 62 18.63 -2.64 8.28
C PRO A 62 18.87 -2.43 9.79
N PRO A 63 19.28 -3.47 10.54
CA PRO A 63 19.56 -3.36 11.98
C PRO A 63 20.76 -2.47 12.34
N VAL A 64 21.55 -2.04 11.33
CA VAL A 64 22.64 -1.05 11.46
C VAL A 64 22.76 -0.29 10.13
N GLY A 65 22.61 1.03 10.15
CA GLY A 65 22.83 1.89 8.99
C GLY A 65 21.69 2.88 8.78
N SER A 66 21.28 3.00 7.51
CA SER A 66 20.08 3.70 7.05
C SER A 66 19.49 2.82 5.95
N GLY A 67 18.22 2.46 6.06
CA GLY A 67 17.47 1.81 4.98
C GLY A 67 16.72 2.82 4.13
N SER A 68 16.00 2.35 3.12
CA SER A 68 15.04 3.21 2.40
C SER A 68 13.93 3.73 3.32
N PHE A 69 13.57 2.97 4.37
CA PHE A 69 12.67 3.43 5.43
C PHE A 69 13.16 4.73 6.09
N ASP A 70 14.42 4.74 6.55
CA ASP A 70 15.05 5.91 7.16
C ASP A 70 15.21 7.06 6.15
N GLU A 71 15.61 6.75 4.91
CA GLU A 71 15.81 7.75 3.86
C GLU A 71 14.52 8.51 3.54
N TYR A 72 13.38 7.80 3.37
CA TYR A 72 12.10 8.45 3.08
C TYR A 72 11.45 9.08 4.30
N LYS A 73 11.57 8.49 5.50
CA LYS A 73 11.14 9.12 6.75
C LYS A 73 11.90 10.42 7.02
N ALA A 74 13.22 10.45 6.81
CA ALA A 74 14.05 11.66 6.93
C ALA A 74 13.78 12.68 5.82
N ALA A 75 13.29 12.25 4.65
CA ALA A 75 12.85 13.13 3.56
C ALA A 75 11.44 13.72 3.75
N GLY A 76 10.75 13.41 4.87
CA GLY A 76 9.42 13.93 5.17
C GLY A 76 8.26 13.13 4.57
N TYR A 77 8.47 11.85 4.26
CA TYR A 77 7.41 10.95 3.80
C TYR A 77 6.90 10.06 4.96
N MET A 78 5.64 9.65 4.85
CA MET A 78 5.02 8.58 5.62
C MET A 78 4.66 7.40 4.71
N ILE A 79 4.62 6.19 5.26
CA ILE A 79 4.05 5.03 4.57
C ILE A 79 2.53 5.11 4.67
N VAL A 80 1.83 4.70 3.61
CA VAL A 80 0.37 4.58 3.59
C VAL A 80 -0.14 3.16 3.28
N ASP A 81 0.71 2.30 2.70
CA ASP A 81 0.38 0.96 2.20
C ASP A 81 1.66 0.10 2.05
N LEU A 82 1.57 -1.21 2.30
CA LEU A 82 2.64 -2.21 2.26
C LEU A 82 2.20 -3.52 1.57
N ASP A 83 3.14 -4.15 0.86
CA ASP A 83 3.05 -5.53 0.36
C ASP A 83 4.20 -6.36 0.98
N ILE A 84 3.93 -7.46 1.70
CA ILE A 84 4.96 -8.33 2.32
C ILE A 84 4.87 -9.78 1.83
N GLU A 85 5.26 -9.98 0.57
CA GLU A 85 5.39 -11.31 -0.06
C GLU A 85 6.54 -12.14 0.57
N SER A 86 6.29 -13.40 0.90
CA SER A 86 7.25 -14.29 1.57
C SER A 86 7.31 -15.69 0.99
N ASN A 87 8.54 -16.16 0.73
CA ASN A 87 8.80 -17.55 0.35
C ASN A 87 8.83 -18.54 1.52
N GLY A 88 8.53 -18.07 2.75
CA GLY A 88 8.48 -18.88 3.97
C GLY A 88 9.78 -18.88 4.80
N THR A 89 10.89 -18.35 4.28
CA THR A 89 12.15 -18.14 5.03
C THR A 89 12.67 -16.71 4.90
N VAL A 90 12.45 -16.05 3.76
CA VAL A 90 12.68 -14.61 3.61
C VAL A 90 11.52 -13.95 2.86
N TYR A 91 11.24 -12.70 3.22
CA TYR A 91 10.22 -11.87 2.60
C TYR A 91 10.82 -10.70 1.82
N ARG A 92 9.95 -10.03 1.06
CA ARG A 92 10.21 -8.78 0.33
C ARG A 92 9.19 -7.73 0.74
N VAL A 93 9.58 -6.47 0.68
CA VAL A 93 8.72 -5.33 0.99
C VAL A 93 8.45 -4.55 -0.30
N GLY A 94 7.18 -4.45 -0.67
CA GLY A 94 6.61 -3.34 -1.42
C GLY A 94 6.12 -2.27 -0.43
N SER A 95 6.17 -1.00 -0.84
CA SER A 95 5.66 0.10 -0.01
C SER A 95 5.26 1.30 -0.86
N VAL A 96 4.10 1.87 -0.53
CA VAL A 96 3.66 3.17 -1.03
C VAL A 96 3.87 4.23 0.06
N TRP A 97 4.52 5.31 -0.35
CA TRP A 97 4.87 6.45 0.50
C TRP A 97 4.17 7.71 0.01
N GLN A 98 3.76 8.58 0.93
CA GLN A 98 3.15 9.87 0.70
C GLN A 98 3.95 10.97 1.41
N GLU A 99 4.10 12.15 0.81
CA GLU A 99 4.67 13.31 1.50
C GLU A 99 3.77 13.69 2.69
N ASN A 100 4.35 13.77 3.88
CA ASN A 100 3.63 14.11 5.10
C ASN A 100 3.44 15.63 5.17
N THR A 101 2.34 16.10 4.56
CA THR A 101 2.01 17.51 4.31
C THR A 101 1.62 18.29 5.56
N ASP A 102 0.91 17.66 6.50
CA ASP A 102 0.47 18.24 7.77
C ASP A 102 1.49 18.05 8.90
N GLY A 103 2.38 17.07 8.78
CA GLY A 103 3.42 16.76 9.76
C GLY A 103 2.94 15.85 10.90
N ARG A 104 1.82 15.14 10.74
CA ARG A 104 1.26 14.21 11.73
C ARG A 104 2.25 13.11 12.14
N ASP A 105 2.14 12.62 13.36
CA ASP A 105 2.95 11.48 13.81
C ASP A 105 2.52 10.17 13.13
N TRP A 106 3.48 9.31 12.81
CA TRP A 106 3.23 8.02 12.14
C TRP A 106 4.30 6.98 12.49
N ARG A 107 3.89 5.70 12.46
CA ARG A 107 4.77 4.56 12.75
C ARG A 107 4.45 3.33 11.91
N LEU A 108 5.49 2.54 11.65
CA LEU A 108 5.45 1.19 11.13
C LEU A 108 6.08 0.28 12.18
N GLU A 109 5.41 -0.82 12.49
CA GLU A 109 6.01 -1.94 13.22
C GLU A 109 5.85 -3.22 12.40
N ARG A 110 6.88 -4.06 12.40
CA ARG A 110 6.99 -5.27 11.57
C ARG A 110 7.72 -6.38 12.32
N ASP A 111 7.71 -7.59 11.76
CA ASP A 111 8.28 -8.80 12.33
C ASP A 111 7.67 -9.19 13.70
N LEU A 112 6.47 -8.70 14.00
CA LEU A 112 5.75 -8.96 15.24
C LEU A 112 5.07 -10.33 15.23
N ASP A 113 5.06 -11.04 16.35
CA ASP A 113 4.12 -12.16 16.54
C ASP A 113 2.70 -11.64 16.86
N GLY A 114 1.70 -12.54 16.88
CA GLY A 114 0.30 -12.17 17.09
C GLY A 114 -0.02 -11.53 18.45
N THR A 115 0.83 -11.71 19.46
CA THR A 115 0.76 -11.06 20.79
C THR A 115 1.44 -9.71 20.77
N ALA A 116 2.65 -9.64 20.21
CA ALA A 116 3.39 -8.38 20.05
C ALA A 116 2.61 -7.37 19.19
N PHE A 117 1.98 -7.83 18.11
CA PHE A 117 1.07 -7.00 17.30
C PHE A 117 -0.16 -6.52 18.08
N GLY A 118 -0.68 -7.33 19.02
CA GLY A 118 -1.78 -6.92 19.89
C GLY A 118 -1.38 -5.77 20.83
N LEU A 119 -0.20 -5.87 21.45
CA LEU A 119 0.36 -4.81 22.30
C LEU A 119 0.64 -3.54 21.51
N ALA A 120 1.27 -3.65 20.33
CA ALA A 120 1.46 -2.53 19.41
C ALA A 120 0.12 -1.84 19.09
N TRP A 121 -0.91 -2.60 18.72
CA TRP A 121 -2.22 -2.05 18.43
C TRP A 121 -2.85 -1.31 19.63
N ASP A 122 -2.80 -1.90 20.84
CA ASP A 122 -3.31 -1.25 22.06
C ASP A 122 -2.54 0.06 22.37
N ASP A 123 -1.20 0.05 22.24
CA ASP A 123 -0.35 1.22 22.44
C ASP A 123 -0.64 2.33 21.39
N ALA A 124 -0.91 1.96 20.12
CA ALA A 124 -1.31 2.93 19.08
C ALA A 124 -2.63 3.63 19.40
N VAL A 125 -3.62 2.89 19.90
CA VAL A 125 -4.91 3.48 20.31
C VAL A 125 -4.74 4.39 21.52
N ALA A 126 -3.84 4.04 22.46
CA ALA A 126 -3.49 4.89 23.60
C ALA A 126 -2.78 6.20 23.19
N ASP A 127 -1.93 6.14 22.16
CA ASP A 127 -1.26 7.30 21.55
C ASP A 127 -2.18 8.12 20.61
N GLY A 128 -3.45 7.75 20.45
CA GLY A 128 -4.43 8.48 19.61
C GLY A 128 -4.30 8.21 18.11
N MET A 129 -3.62 7.14 17.72
CA MET A 129 -3.40 6.75 16.33
C MET A 129 -4.51 5.83 15.80
N ARG A 130 -4.65 5.78 14.48
CA ARG A 130 -5.45 4.78 13.76
C ARG A 130 -4.57 3.91 12.86
N LEU A 131 -4.89 2.62 12.80
CA LEU A 131 -4.31 1.69 11.82
C LEU A 131 -4.77 2.10 10.41
N VAL A 132 -3.91 1.97 9.41
CA VAL A 132 -4.25 2.22 7.99
C VAL A 132 -3.99 1.02 7.08
N ASP A 133 -3.05 0.16 7.44
CA ASP A 133 -2.53 -0.98 6.68
C ASP A 133 -2.11 -2.09 7.66
N GLN A 134 -2.32 -3.37 7.31
CA GLN A 134 -2.00 -4.49 8.20
C GLN A 134 -1.62 -5.82 7.50
N GLU A 135 -0.38 -5.92 7.05
CA GLU A 135 0.15 -7.14 6.43
C GLU A 135 0.39 -8.33 7.37
N SER A 136 0.20 -9.57 6.87
CA SER A 136 0.63 -10.78 7.57
C SER A 136 1.29 -11.84 6.68
N TYR A 137 2.44 -12.33 7.15
CA TYR A 137 3.36 -13.15 6.35
C TYR A 137 3.97 -14.29 7.18
N LEU A 138 4.64 -15.25 6.53
CA LEU A 138 5.32 -16.37 7.21
C LEU A 138 6.84 -16.20 7.16
N VAL A 139 7.52 -16.40 8.28
CA VAL A 139 8.99 -16.44 8.37
C VAL A 139 9.40 -17.65 9.20
N ASP A 140 10.16 -18.56 8.58
CA ASP A 140 10.61 -19.86 9.11
C ASP A 140 9.50 -20.71 9.76
N GLY A 141 8.28 -20.60 9.20
CA GLY A 141 7.08 -21.29 9.64
C GLY A 141 6.26 -20.58 10.72
N GLU A 142 6.76 -19.47 11.27
CA GLU A 142 6.00 -18.64 12.21
C GLU A 142 5.24 -17.52 11.47
N ARG A 143 3.99 -17.27 11.88
CA ARG A 143 3.20 -16.13 11.39
C ARG A 143 3.73 -14.84 12.01
N ARG A 144 4.01 -13.87 11.16
CA ARG A 144 4.36 -12.49 11.50
C ARG A 144 3.29 -11.53 10.99
N TYR A 145 3.25 -10.37 11.63
CA TYR A 145 2.40 -9.25 11.26
C TYR A 145 3.26 -7.99 11.13
N ALA A 146 2.84 -7.10 10.25
CA ALA A 146 3.23 -5.69 10.25
C ALA A 146 1.97 -4.83 10.33
N GLY A 147 2.15 -3.54 10.58
CA GLY A 147 1.08 -2.57 10.48
C GLY A 147 1.60 -1.14 10.41
N VAL A 148 0.85 -0.28 9.75
CA VAL A 148 1.11 1.15 9.67
C VAL A 148 0.02 1.89 10.44
N TRP A 149 0.42 2.80 11.32
CA TRP A 149 -0.47 3.67 12.07
C TRP A 149 -0.13 5.14 11.84
N VAL A 150 -1.18 5.98 11.73
CA VAL A 150 -1.07 7.44 11.64
C VAL A 150 -1.85 8.08 12.79
N GLU A 151 -1.37 9.21 13.29
CA GLU A 151 -2.11 10.05 14.24
C GLU A 151 -3.47 10.43 13.65
N ASN A 152 -4.55 10.20 14.41
CA ASN A 152 -5.92 10.42 13.97
C ASN A 152 -6.35 11.89 14.18
N ILE A 153 -5.58 12.83 13.60
CA ILE A 153 -5.76 14.27 13.79
C ILE A 153 -7.16 14.78 13.39
N GLU A 154 -7.81 14.09 12.46
CA GLU A 154 -9.16 14.41 11.99
C GLU A 154 -10.24 13.90 12.95
N GLY A 155 -9.89 13.00 13.88
CA GLY A 155 -10.82 12.38 14.83
C GLY A 155 -11.72 11.30 14.22
N LEU A 156 -11.33 10.67 13.10
CA LEU A 156 -12.17 9.74 12.34
C LEU A 156 -12.55 8.50 13.17
N ASP A 157 -13.81 8.12 13.06
CA ASP A 157 -14.37 6.96 13.72
C ASP A 157 -13.96 5.68 12.94
N TRP A 158 -13.11 4.82 13.52
CA TRP A 158 -12.47 3.69 12.81
C TRP A 158 -12.66 2.33 13.50
N ALA A 159 -12.40 1.25 12.75
CA ALA A 159 -12.41 -0.12 13.26
C ALA A 159 -11.48 -1.03 12.44
N SER A 160 -10.73 -1.90 13.11
CA SER A 160 -9.89 -2.93 12.47
C SER A 160 -10.10 -4.30 13.12
N ARG A 161 -9.99 -5.39 12.35
CA ARG A 161 -10.00 -6.75 12.89
C ARG A 161 -9.13 -7.69 12.05
N ARG A 162 -8.55 -8.72 12.69
CA ARG A 162 -7.74 -9.78 12.08
C ARG A 162 -8.16 -11.17 12.57
N ASP A 163 -7.60 -12.22 11.96
CA ASP A 163 -7.93 -13.64 12.18
C ASP A 163 -9.45 -13.93 12.05
N MET A 164 -10.08 -13.27 11.09
CA MET A 164 -11.49 -13.51 10.74
C MET A 164 -11.59 -14.69 9.78
N ASP A 165 -12.50 -15.63 10.03
CA ASP A 165 -13.01 -16.51 8.98
C ASP A 165 -14.09 -15.82 8.13
N GLU A 166 -14.57 -16.49 7.09
CA GLU A 166 -15.56 -15.96 6.12
C GLU A 166 -16.83 -15.43 6.82
N GLN A 167 -17.40 -16.21 7.75
CA GLN A 167 -18.59 -15.81 8.51
C GLN A 167 -18.30 -14.61 9.44
N THR A 168 -17.11 -14.55 10.03
CA THR A 168 -16.68 -13.43 10.87
C THR A 168 -16.47 -12.16 10.06
N LEU A 169 -15.90 -12.28 8.86
CA LEU A 169 -15.70 -11.17 7.92
C LEU A 169 -17.04 -10.61 7.44
N ASP A 170 -17.98 -11.46 7.01
CA ASP A 170 -19.33 -11.05 6.61
C ASP A 170 -20.06 -10.29 7.73
N THR A 171 -19.93 -10.79 8.96
CA THR A 171 -20.50 -10.15 10.16
C THR A 171 -19.86 -8.78 10.42
N PHE A 172 -18.54 -8.68 10.30
CA PHE A 172 -17.79 -7.44 10.50
C PHE A 172 -18.10 -6.40 9.41
N ASN A 173 -18.08 -6.80 8.14
CA ASN A 173 -18.43 -5.94 7.00
C ASN A 173 -19.86 -5.40 7.14
N THR A 174 -20.82 -6.28 7.47
CA THR A 174 -22.22 -5.88 7.74
C THR A 174 -22.30 -4.89 8.91
N GLN A 175 -21.52 -5.08 9.98
CA GLN A 175 -21.45 -4.15 11.10
C GLN A 175 -20.92 -2.77 10.68
N GLN A 176 -19.83 -2.69 9.89
CA GLN A 176 -19.23 -1.41 9.50
C GLN A 176 -20.08 -0.63 8.47
N GLN A 177 -20.78 -1.34 7.59
CA GLN A 177 -21.71 -0.74 6.62
C GLN A 177 -23.03 -0.28 7.25
N SER A 178 -23.46 -0.86 8.38
CA SER A 178 -24.74 -0.55 9.02
C SER A 178 -24.67 0.50 10.15
N VAL A 179 -23.50 1.12 10.36
CA VAL A 179 -23.30 2.20 11.35
C VAL A 179 -24.22 3.38 11.01
N SER A 180 -25.28 3.55 11.79
CA SER A 180 -26.37 4.47 11.48
C SER A 180 -25.98 5.91 11.77
N GLY A 181 -25.62 6.66 10.72
CA GLY A 181 -25.31 8.09 10.77
C GLY A 181 -23.96 8.46 10.15
N GLN A 182 -23.03 7.51 10.12
CA GLN A 182 -21.74 7.56 9.41
C GLN A 182 -21.36 6.12 9.01
N PRO A 183 -21.66 5.65 7.79
CA PRO A 183 -21.13 4.38 7.31
C PRO A 183 -19.61 4.47 7.23
N ARG A 184 -18.91 3.38 7.53
CA ARG A 184 -17.47 3.29 7.25
C ARG A 184 -17.23 2.73 5.86
N MET A 185 -16.09 3.08 5.26
CA MET A 185 -15.54 2.44 4.06
C MET A 185 -14.33 1.57 4.44
N PRO A 186 -14.10 0.44 3.75
CA PRO A 186 -12.87 -0.32 3.91
C PRO A 186 -11.70 0.45 3.28
N ILE A 187 -10.55 0.43 3.93
CA ILE A 187 -9.30 1.02 3.41
C ILE A 187 -8.20 -0.03 3.20
N ASP A 188 -8.23 -1.15 3.92
CA ASP A 188 -7.27 -2.26 3.85
C ASP A 188 -7.96 -3.64 4.04
N ILE A 189 -7.39 -4.70 3.45
CA ILE A 189 -7.81 -6.10 3.56
C ILE A 189 -6.68 -7.12 3.18
N ASP A 190 -5.93 -7.63 4.17
CA ASP A 190 -5.06 -8.82 4.02
C ASP A 190 -5.89 -10.13 3.93
N GLN A 191 -5.48 -11.06 3.06
CA GLN A 191 -5.93 -12.46 3.03
C GLN A 191 -4.75 -13.44 3.21
N TYR A 192 -4.81 -14.25 4.27
CA TYR A 192 -3.76 -15.19 4.61
C TYR A 192 -4.24 -16.59 4.96
N VAL A 193 -3.37 -17.59 4.75
CA VAL A 193 -3.68 -19.00 5.05
C VAL A 193 -3.13 -19.40 6.43
N THR A 194 -3.97 -20.07 7.22
CA THR A 194 -3.63 -20.70 8.50
C THR A 194 -3.89 -22.21 8.45
N SER A 195 -3.45 -22.95 9.47
CA SER A 195 -3.83 -24.35 9.67
C SER A 195 -5.33 -24.57 9.91
N ALA A 196 -6.08 -23.51 10.21
CA ALA A 196 -7.54 -23.50 10.38
C ALA A 196 -8.28 -22.92 9.16
N GLY A 197 -7.61 -22.85 7.99
CA GLY A 197 -8.16 -22.35 6.73
C GLY A 197 -7.73 -20.93 6.40
N VAL A 198 -8.37 -20.35 5.38
CA VAL A 198 -8.18 -18.93 5.00
C VAL A 198 -8.66 -18.03 6.13
N ARG A 199 -7.98 -16.90 6.27
CA ARG A 199 -8.26 -15.82 7.21
C ARG A 199 -8.12 -14.48 6.52
N TRP A 200 -8.78 -13.49 7.10
CA TRP A 200 -8.72 -12.11 6.68
C TRP A 200 -8.42 -11.18 7.84
N ALA A 201 -7.74 -10.08 7.52
CA ALA A 201 -7.83 -8.84 8.27
C ALA A 201 -8.55 -7.78 7.43
N ALA A 202 -9.05 -6.72 8.07
CA ALA A 202 -9.58 -5.56 7.37
C ALA A 202 -9.57 -4.32 8.28
N VAL A 203 -9.37 -3.14 7.68
CA VAL A 203 -9.44 -1.84 8.34
C VAL A 203 -10.51 -0.99 7.66
N TRP A 204 -11.32 -0.33 8.48
CA TRP A 204 -12.46 0.49 8.08
C TRP A 204 -12.42 1.85 8.77
N VAL A 205 -12.68 2.92 8.01
CA VAL A 205 -12.66 4.31 8.49
C VAL A 205 -13.95 5.01 8.06
N GLU A 206 -14.42 5.96 8.87
CA GLU A 206 -15.55 6.86 8.62
C GLU A 206 -15.53 7.44 7.18
N ASN A 207 -16.58 7.16 6.40
CA ASN A 207 -16.77 7.77 5.07
C ASN A 207 -17.31 9.19 5.27
N THR A 208 -16.42 10.15 5.48
CA THR A 208 -16.77 11.57 5.73
C THR A 208 -17.55 12.20 4.57
N GLU A 209 -17.32 11.78 3.33
CA GLU A 209 -17.98 12.33 2.15
C GLU A 209 -19.41 11.80 1.95
N ASN A 210 -19.75 10.62 2.51
CA ASN A 210 -21.08 9.99 2.40
C ASN A 210 -21.60 9.86 0.95
N LEU A 211 -20.72 9.52 0.00
CA LEU A 211 -21.10 9.31 -1.42
C LEU A 211 -21.72 7.93 -1.66
N ASP A 212 -22.78 7.89 -2.48
CA ASP A 212 -23.52 6.70 -2.96
C ASP A 212 -22.82 5.97 -4.13
#